data_AF-A0A2V5ZR02-F1
#
_entry.id   AF-A0A2V5ZR02-F1
#
_cell.length_a   1.000
_cell.length_b   1.000
_cell.length_c   1.000
_cell.angle_alpha   90.00
_cell.angle_beta   90.00
_cell.angle_gamma   90.00
#
_symmetry.space_group_name_H-M   'P 1'
#
loop_
_entity.id
_entity.type
_entity.pdbx_description
1 polymer ?
#
loop_
_entity_poly.entity_id
_entity_poly.type
_entity_poly.pdbx_seq_one_letter_code
_entity_poly.pdbx_strand_id
1 'polypeptide(L)' 'MAAAISTAWEASPAASSIAVDGKGRVFVSDIQGIQVFDSDGRFVTGFRPDGVASGMTFNDQNALLVVSRNKVMKYTVNQ' A
#
# COMPACT_ATOMS: atom_id res chain seq x y z
N MET A 1 3.18 15.53 -26.71
CA MET A 1 4.26 14.87 -25.98
C MET A 1 3.91 14.93 -24.49
N ALA A 2 3.61 13.80 -23.86
CA ALA A 2 3.44 13.75 -22.41
C ALA A 2 4.82 13.47 -21.81
N ALA A 3 5.41 14.47 -21.15
CA ALA A 3 6.61 14.25 -20.34
C ALA A 3 6.18 13.52 -19.07
N ALA A 4 6.61 12.26 -18.91
CA ALA A 4 6.51 11.58 -17.62
C ALA A 4 7.58 12.18 -16.70
N ILE A 5 7.16 13.01 -15.75
CA ILE A 5 7.99 13.43 -14.62
C ILE A 5 8.01 12.24 -13.64
N SER A 6 9.07 11.43 -13.66
CA SER A 6 9.27 10.38 -12.67
C SER A 6 9.93 10.98 -11.43
N THR A 7 9.14 11.41 -10.46
CA THR A 7 9.66 11.59 -9.09
C THR A 7 9.77 10.19 -8.48
N ALA A 8 11.00 9.68 -8.39
CA ALA A 8 11.26 8.41 -7.71
C ALA A 8 11.28 8.66 -6.20
N TRP A 9 10.32 8.09 -5.49
CA TRP A 9 10.34 8.02 -4.03
C TRP A 9 11.06 6.73 -3.66
N GLU A 10 12.09 6.79 -2.80
CA GLU A 10 12.79 5.57 -2.36
C GLU A 10 11.82 4.66 -1.62
N ALA A 11 11.38 3.59 -2.28
CA ALA A 11 10.76 2.47 -1.61
C ALA A 11 11.86 1.63 -0.94
N SER A 12 11.57 1.10 0.25
CA SER A 12 12.43 0.10 0.90
C SER A 12 12.83 -0.99 -0.10
N PRO A 13 14.11 -1.43 -0.16
CA PRO A 13 14.57 -2.45 -1.11
C PRO A 13 13.87 -3.81 -0.93
N ALA A 14 13.05 -3.94 0.11
CA ALA A 14 12.22 -5.11 0.39
C ALA A 14 10.71 -4.84 0.23
N ALA A 15 10.32 -3.79 -0.49
CA ALA A 15 8.94 -3.54 -0.82
C ALA A 15 8.38 -4.69 -1.69
N SER A 16 7.27 -5.29 -1.27
CA SER A 16 6.70 -6.50 -1.88
C SER A 16 5.43 -6.24 -2.69
N SER A 17 4.67 -5.18 -2.38
CA SER A 17 3.41 -4.86 -3.05
C SER A 17 3.04 -3.39 -2.84
N ILE A 18 2.24 -2.84 -3.75
CA ILE A 18 1.67 -1.49 -3.67
C ILE A 18 0.17 -1.52 -4.00
N ALA A 19 -0.62 -0.66 -3.37
CA ALA A 19 -2.01 -0.40 -3.71
C ALA A 19 -2.35 1.08 -3.44
N VAL A 20 -3.30 1.65 -4.19
CA VAL A 20 -3.75 3.04 -4.03
C VAL A 20 -5.24 3.04 -3.70
N ASP A 21 -5.63 3.77 -2.65
CA ASP A 21 -7.03 3.88 -2.25
C ASP A 21 -7.78 4.95 -3.07
N GLY A 22 -9.10 5.02 -2.90
CA GLY A 22 -9.93 6.00 -3.60
C GLY A 22 -9.66 7.48 -3.26
N LYS A 23 -8.82 7.76 -2.24
CA LYS A 23 -8.38 9.11 -1.87
C LYS A 23 -6.99 9.44 -2.40
N GLY A 24 -6.34 8.51 -3.11
CA GLY A 24 -4.98 8.67 -3.61
C GLY A 24 -3.88 8.41 -2.58
N ARG A 25 -4.21 7.83 -1.40
CA ARG A 25 -3.19 7.36 -0.46
C ARG A 25 -2.52 6.11 -1.01
N VAL A 26 -1.20 6.03 -0.85
CA VAL A 26 -0.38 4.94 -1.36
C VAL A 26 -0.02 3.99 -0.22
N PHE A 27 -0.36 2.72 -0.37
CA PHE A 27 -0.08 1.66 0.59
C PHE A 27 1.04 0.79 0.03
N VAL A 28 2.17 0.72 0.73
CA VAL A 28 3.35 -0.05 0.33
C VAL A 28 3.63 -1.09 1.41
N SER A 29 3.69 -2.36 1.03
CA SER A 29 4.14 -3.40 1.95
C SER A 29 5.64 -3.58 1.88
N ASP A 30 6.29 -3.66 3.03
CA ASP A 30 7.71 -3.94 3.19
C ASP A 30 7.96 -4.85 4.40
N ILE A 31 9.23 -5.02 4.78
CA ILE A 31 9.62 -5.81 5.95
C ILE A 31 9.11 -5.25 7.28
N GLN A 32 8.75 -3.97 7.34
CA GLN A 32 8.26 -3.31 8.53
C GLN A 32 6.74 -3.42 8.66
N GLY A 33 6.01 -3.71 7.57
CA GLY A 33 4.57 -3.89 7.55
C GLY A 33 3.97 -3.30 6.28
N ILE A 34 2.80 -2.68 6.40
CA ILE A 34 2.19 -1.84 5.35
C ILE A 34 2.34 -0.39 5.79
N GLN A 35 3.12 0.38 5.03
CA GLN A 35 3.29 1.81 5.17
C GLN A 35 2.27 2.55 4.30
N VAL A 36 1.77 3.68 4.79
CA VAL A 36 0.76 4.50 4.13
C VAL A 36 1.34 5.88 3.90
N PHE A 37 1.28 6.34 2.65
CA PHE A 37 1.71 7.65 2.22
C PHE A 37 0.52 8.44 1.69
N ASP A 38 0.59 9.77 1.78
CA ASP A 38 -0.33 10.65 1.06
C ASP A 38 -0.02 10.66 -0.45
N SER A 39 -0.85 11.37 -1.22
CA SER A 39 -0.69 11.48 -2.68
C SER A 39 0.61 12.18 -3.11
N ASP A 40 1.23 12.94 -2.20
CA ASP A 40 2.49 13.64 -2.44
C ASP A 40 3.70 12.79 -1.99
N GLY A 41 3.49 11.56 -1.52
CA GLY A 41 4.55 10.67 -1.05
C GLY A 41 5.02 10.91 0.39
N ARG A 42 4.32 11.72 1.19
CA ARG A 42 4.65 11.89 2.62
C ARG A 42 4.12 10.72 3.43
N PHE A 43 4.95 10.18 4.32
CA PHE A 43 4.54 9.13 5.23
C PHE A 43 3.43 9.63 6.17
N VAL A 44 2.33 8.87 6.24
CA VAL A 44 1.17 9.14 7.10
C VAL A 44 1.18 8.22 8.31
N THR A 45 1.28 6.90 8.07
CA THR A 45 1.22 5.89 9.13
C THR A 45 1.70 4.53 8.64
N GLY A 46 1.73 3.53 9.52
CA GLY A 46 1.97 2.15 9.14
C GLY A 46 1.34 1.17 10.12
N PHE A 47 1.04 -0.03 9.64
CA PHE A 47 0.49 -1.11 10.46
C PHE A 47 1.03 -2.46 9.99
N ARG A 48 0.95 -3.48 10.85
CA ARG A 48 1.38 -4.84 10.51
C ARG A 48 0.17 -5.73 10.25
N PRO A 49 0.03 -6.28 9.03
CA PRO A 49 -0.95 -7.33 8.79
C PRO A 49 -0.53 -8.64 9.47
N ASP A 50 -1.43 -9.61 9.50
CA ASP A 50 -1.08 -10.97 9.96
C ASP A 50 -0.27 -11.69 8.87
N GLY A 51 1.05 -11.60 9.00
CA GLY A 51 2.05 -12.13 8.08
C GLY A 51 2.60 -11.08 7.11
N VAL A 52 3.22 -11.54 6.02
CA VAL A 52 3.83 -10.67 5.00
C VAL A 52 2.85 -10.48 3.86
N ALA A 53 2.47 -9.23 3.62
CA ALA A 53 1.65 -8.85 2.47
C ALA A 53 2.43 -9.13 1.18
N SER A 54 2.00 -10.16 0.45
CA SER A 54 2.61 -10.58 -0.82
C SER A 54 1.87 -10.00 -2.03
N GLY A 55 0.66 -9.48 -1.80
CA GLY A 55 -0.15 -8.79 -2.79
C GLY A 55 -1.23 -7.97 -2.10
N MET A 56 -1.58 -6.82 -2.68
CA MET A 56 -2.56 -5.89 -2.14
C MET A 56 -3.42 -5.27 -3.23
N THR A 57 -4.71 -5.06 -2.96
CA THR A 57 -5.61 -4.26 -3.81
C THR A 57 -6.70 -3.62 -2.98
N PHE A 58 -7.31 -2.54 -3.47
CA PHE A 58 -8.57 -2.04 -2.95
C PHE A 58 -9.75 -2.61 -3.74
N ASN A 59 -10.89 -2.80 -3.06
CA ASN A 59 -12.17 -3.07 -3.71
C ASN A 59 -13.00 -1.78 -3.85
N ASP A 60 -14.19 -1.91 -4.45
CA ASP A 60 -15.17 -0.83 -4.64
C ASP A 60 -15.67 -0.19 -3.34
N GLN A 61 -15.57 -0.90 -2.22
CA GLN A 61 -15.89 -0.40 -0.87
C GLN A 61 -14.70 0.31 -0.19
N ASN A 62 -13.60 0.54 -0.90
CA ASN A 62 -12.36 1.11 -0.38
C ASN A 62 -11.76 0.31 0.80
N ALA A 63 -12.01 -1.01 0.83
CA ALA A 63 -11.36 -1.92 1.76
C ALA A 63 -10.08 -2.48 1.12
N LEU A 64 -9.01 -2.52 1.92
CA LEU A 64 -7.75 -3.11 1.49
C LEU A 64 -7.82 -4.63 1.61
N LEU A 65 -7.67 -5.33 0.50
CA LEU A 65 -7.49 -6.78 0.44
C LEU A 65 -6.00 -7.10 0.43
N VAL A 66 -5.55 -7.97 1.33
CA VAL A 66 -4.14 -8.36 1.49
C VAL A 66 -4.04 -9.87 1.38
N VAL A 67 -3.19 -10.36 0.48
CA VAL A 67 -2.83 -11.77 0.39
C VAL A 67 -1.58 -12.02 1.23
N SER A 68 -1.65 -13.00 2.13
CA SER A 68 -0.53 -13.45 2.96
C SER A 68 -0.54 -14.97 3.05
N ARG A 69 0.52 -15.62 2.56
CA ARG A 69 0.70 -17.09 2.52
C ARG A 69 -0.54 -17.83 1.99
N ASN A 70 -1.42 -18.26 2.89
CA ASN A 70 -2.58 -19.11 2.65
C ASN A 70 -3.93 -18.42 2.88
N LYS A 71 -3.97 -17.09 3.10
CA LYS A 71 -5.20 -16.36 3.39
C LYS A 71 -5.28 -15.02 2.69
N VAL A 72 -6.51 -14.55 2.50
CA VAL A 72 -6.83 -13.18 2.09
C VAL A 72 -7.47 -12.49 3.28
N MET A 73 -6.91 -11.34 3.67
CA MET A 73 -7.39 -10.50 4.76
C MET A 73 -8.05 -9.25 4.20
N LYS A 74 -9.10 -8.76 4.84
CA LYS A 74 -9.78 -7.51 4.48
C LYS A 74 -9.61 -6.51 5.62
N TYR A 75 -9.08 -5.33 5.32
CA TYR A 75 -8.93 -4.22 6.26
C TYR A 75 -9.84 -3.07 5.86
N THR A 76 -10.63 -2.59 6.81
CA THR A 76 -11.32 -1.31 6.65
C THR A 76 -10.33 -0.21 6.98
N VAL A 77 -9.99 0.61 5.98
CA VAL A 77 -9.09 1.73 6.18
C VAL A 77 -9.92 2.94 6.60
N ASN A 78 -9.73 3.39 7.82
CA ASN A 78 -10.42 4.58 8.31
C ASN A 78 -9.99 5.81 7.49
N GLN A 79 -10.96 6.71 7.34
CA GLN A 79 -10.86 7.91 6.51
C GLN A 79 -9.76 8.86 6.95
#